data_AF-A0A957X8X8-F1
#
_entry.id   AF-A0A957X8X8-F1
#
_cell.length_a   1.000
_cell.length_b   1.000
_cell.length_c   1.000
_cell.angle_alpha   90.00
_cell.angle_beta   90.00
_cell.angle_gamma   90.00
#
_symmetry.space_group_name_H-M   'P 1'
#
loop_
_entity.id
_entity.type
_entity.pdbx_description
1 polymer ?
#
loop_
_entity_poly.entity_id
_entity_poly.type
_entity_poly.pdbx_seq_one_letter_code
_entity_poly.pdbx_strand_id
1 'polypeptide(L)'
;MKPTPWLTNVLFKLMRYLLDKNIVRYVLQGLLYGQVRPLSALEFSSLSFLQLAERHQAQLFIIWASFRVLRQLQRFDEVHIFLDSVDTLFPTRYYVRWTRRLRESSGLSREDAGMIALSTFGTDETEHILGTHYLVTYDQAMINGYQHHHTTLHRRLTAMTRQLSSPYQQATLPRLITPDAFDESDPAF
;
A
#
# COMPACT_ATOMS: atom_id res chain seq x y z
N MET A 1 32.76 -15.73 -28.39
CA MET A 1 31.29 -15.57 -28.42
C MET A 1 30.84 -15.11 -27.04
N LYS A 2 30.40 -13.85 -26.92
CA LYS A 2 29.82 -13.32 -25.69
C LYS A 2 28.33 -13.71 -25.65
N PRO A 3 27.79 -14.24 -24.53
CA PRO A 3 26.36 -14.50 -24.43
C PRO A 3 25.61 -13.16 -24.43
N THR A 4 24.54 -13.12 -25.23
CA THR A 4 23.65 -11.98 -25.47
C THR A 4 22.79 -11.67 -24.23
N PRO A 5 22.65 -10.40 -23.78
CA PRO A 5 22.04 -10.06 -22.50
C PRO A 5 20.51 -9.87 -22.53
N TRP A 6 19.78 -10.45 -23.48
CA TRP A 6 18.34 -10.13 -23.68
C TRP A 6 17.35 -11.25 -23.34
N LEU A 7 17.73 -12.21 -22.49
CA LEU A 7 16.83 -13.33 -22.09
C LEU A 7 16.80 -13.62 -20.58
N THR A 8 16.86 -12.62 -19.71
CA THR A 8 16.52 -12.75 -18.27
C THR A 8 15.80 -11.54 -17.68
N ASN A 9 15.05 -10.77 -18.47
CA ASN A 9 13.98 -9.93 -17.91
C ASN A 9 12.69 -10.74 -17.84
N VAL A 10 12.69 -11.77 -16.99
CA VAL A 10 11.46 -12.05 -16.25
C VAL A 10 11.27 -10.79 -15.41
N LEU A 11 10.39 -9.89 -15.89
CA LEU A 11 9.89 -8.75 -15.14
C LEU A 11 9.38 -9.31 -13.80
N PHE A 12 10.25 -9.34 -12.79
CA PHE A 12 9.80 -9.48 -11.42
C PHE A 12 8.88 -8.29 -11.21
N LYS A 13 7.57 -8.59 -11.18
CA LYS A 13 6.56 -7.59 -10.93
C LYS A 13 6.75 -7.14 -9.49
N LEU A 14 7.49 -6.05 -9.30
CA LEU A 14 7.76 -5.48 -7.98
C LEU A 14 6.43 -5.29 -7.25
N MET A 15 6.34 -5.88 -6.05
CA MET A 15 5.12 -5.80 -5.26
C MET A 15 5.02 -4.41 -4.64
N ARG A 16 3.79 -3.87 -4.62
CA ARG A 16 3.52 -2.48 -4.25
C ARG A 16 2.52 -2.49 -3.10
N TYR A 17 2.87 -1.83 -2.00
CA TYR A 17 2.10 -1.83 -0.76
C TYR A 17 1.80 -0.40 -0.36
N LEU A 18 0.53 -0.08 -0.11
CA LEU A 18 0.18 1.15 0.61
C LEU A 18 0.10 0.85 2.10
N LEU A 19 0.82 1.59 2.92
CA LEU A 19 0.80 1.45 4.38
C LEU A 19 -0.24 2.40 4.97
N ASP A 20 -1.12 1.88 5.81
CA ASP A 20 -2.00 2.71 6.61
C ASP A 20 -1.21 3.50 7.68
N LYS A 21 -1.86 4.50 8.28
CA LYS A 21 -1.25 5.34 9.32
C LYS A 21 -0.85 4.58 10.60
N ASN A 22 -1.54 3.50 10.92
CA ASN A 22 -1.27 2.70 12.11
C ASN A 22 -0.05 1.81 11.90
N ILE A 23 0.14 1.22 10.71
CA ILE A 23 1.36 0.50 10.32
C ILE A 23 2.55 1.43 10.48
N VAL A 24 2.49 2.62 9.86
CA VAL A 24 3.53 3.65 9.97
C VAL A 24 3.84 3.97 11.43
N ARG A 25 2.80 4.15 12.27
CA ARG A 25 2.97 4.41 13.70
C ARG A 25 3.70 3.28 14.42
N TYR A 26 3.30 2.03 14.19
CA TYR A 26 3.89 0.87 14.87
C TYR A 26 5.33 0.59 14.42
N VAL A 27 5.65 0.82 13.14
CA VAL A 27 7.04 0.81 12.66
C VAL A 27 7.87 1.83 13.42
N LEU A 28 7.44 3.10 13.44
CA LEU A 28 8.20 4.16 14.09
C LEU A 28 8.34 3.97 15.60
N GLN A 29 7.27 3.51 16.28
CA GLN A 29 7.33 3.18 17.70
C GLN A 29 8.29 2.01 17.97
N GLY A 30 8.29 0.99 17.11
CA GLY A 30 9.20 -0.13 17.22
C GLY A 30 10.66 0.28 17.03
N LEU A 31 10.96 1.11 16.02
CA LEU A 31 12.31 1.65 15.82
C LEU A 31 12.77 2.49 17.02
N LEU A 32 11.91 3.38 17.51
CA LEU A 32 12.26 4.33 18.58
C LEU A 32 12.41 3.66 19.95
N TYR A 33 11.54 2.70 20.27
CA TYR A 33 11.45 2.13 21.62
C TYR A 33 11.97 0.70 21.74
N GLY A 34 12.27 0.01 20.63
CA GLY A 34 12.68 -1.40 20.64
C GLY A 34 13.99 -1.68 21.38
N GLN A 35 14.81 -0.65 21.59
CA GLN A 35 16.06 -0.75 22.36
C GLN A 35 15.85 -0.61 23.88
N VAL A 36 14.75 0.02 24.31
CA VAL A 36 14.48 0.36 25.72
C VAL A 36 13.38 -0.48 26.34
N ARG A 37 12.54 -1.13 25.53
CA ARG A 37 11.53 -2.08 26.00
C ARG A 37 11.28 -3.19 24.97
N PRO A 38 10.71 -4.33 25.41
CA PRO A 38 10.17 -5.30 24.48
C PRO A 38 9.16 -4.66 23.51
N LEU A 39 9.21 -5.12 22.26
CA LEU A 39 8.24 -4.75 21.24
C LEU A 39 6.88 -5.39 21.56
N SER A 40 5.81 -4.62 21.35
CA SER A 40 4.47 -5.20 21.29
C SER A 40 4.32 -6.05 20.03
N ALA A 41 3.30 -6.93 20.01
CA ALA A 41 3.03 -7.77 18.85
C ALA A 41 2.82 -6.96 17.55
N LEU A 42 2.13 -5.82 17.63
CA LEU A 42 1.87 -4.97 16.46
C LEU A 42 3.15 -4.28 15.95
N GLU A 43 4.00 -3.81 16.86
CA GLU A 43 5.31 -3.22 16.49
C GLU A 43 6.22 -4.27 15.87
N PHE A 44 6.31 -5.46 16.49
CA PHE A 44 7.10 -6.58 15.98
C PHE A 44 6.65 -7.01 14.58
N SER A 45 5.34 -7.24 14.38
CA SER A 45 4.82 -7.66 13.08
C SER A 45 4.98 -6.57 12.01
N SER A 46 4.81 -5.28 12.36
CA SER A 46 5.00 -4.18 11.42
C SER A 46 6.46 -4.02 10.99
N LEU A 47 7.40 -4.15 11.92
CA LEU A 47 8.85 -4.14 11.61
C LEU A 47 9.27 -5.37 10.80
N SER A 48 8.76 -6.54 11.15
CA SER A 48 9.03 -7.78 10.41
C SER A 48 8.54 -7.68 8.96
N PHE A 49 7.34 -7.11 8.76
CA PHE A 49 6.82 -6.83 7.42
C PHE A 49 7.70 -5.84 6.65
N LEU A 50 8.16 -4.75 7.28
CA LEU A 50 9.07 -3.78 6.63
C LEU A 50 10.36 -4.46 6.18
N GLN A 51 10.95 -5.28 7.05
CA GLN A 51 12.17 -6.02 6.74
C GLN A 51 11.95 -7.05 5.62
N LEU A 52 10.82 -7.75 5.62
CA LEU A 52 10.47 -8.70 4.56
C LEU A 52 10.28 -7.97 3.22
N ALA A 53 9.56 -6.85 3.22
CA ALA A 53 9.39 -6.01 2.05
C ALA A 53 10.73 -5.54 1.46
N GLU A 54 11.67 -5.10 2.31
CA GLU A 54 13.01 -4.70 1.88
C GLU A 54 13.78 -5.87 1.23
N ARG A 55 13.79 -7.06 1.86
CA ARG A 55 14.47 -8.26 1.32
C ARG A 55 13.95 -8.66 -0.07
N HIS A 56 12.65 -8.50 -0.29
CA HIS A 56 11.97 -8.82 -1.55
C HIS A 56 11.91 -7.64 -2.52
N GLN A 57 12.59 -6.53 -2.22
CA GLN A 57 12.63 -5.33 -3.05
C GLN A 57 11.23 -4.78 -3.36
N ALA A 58 10.27 -4.95 -2.44
CA ALA A 58 8.94 -4.39 -2.57
C ALA A 58 8.98 -2.86 -2.49
N GLN A 59 8.08 -2.22 -3.25
CA GLN A 59 7.87 -0.78 -3.15
C GLN A 59 6.81 -0.49 -2.10
N LEU A 60 7.20 0.28 -1.09
CA LEU A 60 6.33 0.70 -0.01
C LEU A 60 5.90 2.13 -0.23
N PHE A 61 4.61 2.39 -0.06
CA PHE A 61 4.03 3.71 -0.21
C PHE A 61 3.33 4.14 1.06
N ILE A 62 3.36 5.43 1.34
CA ILE A 62 2.49 6.09 2.30
C ILE A 62 1.63 7.15 1.59
N ILE A 63 0.53 7.56 2.23
CA ILE A 63 -0.26 8.67 1.72
C ILE A 63 0.49 10.00 1.90
N TRP A 64 0.31 10.94 0.97
CA TRP A 64 0.93 12.27 1.04
C TRP A 64 0.69 13.00 2.36
N ALA A 65 -0.49 12.85 2.96
CA ALA A 65 -0.80 13.46 4.25
C ALA A 65 0.13 12.93 5.37
N SER A 66 0.41 11.62 5.40
CA SER A 66 1.34 11.01 6.34
C SER A 66 2.77 11.47 6.07
N PHE A 67 3.20 11.50 4.81
CA PHE A 67 4.53 12.01 4.43
C PHE A 67 4.74 13.44 4.94
N ARG A 68 3.75 14.33 4.73
CA ARG A 68 3.85 15.72 5.20
C ARG A 68 4.02 15.84 6.71
N VAL A 69 3.33 15.00 7.49
CA VAL A 69 3.47 14.98 8.95
C VAL A 69 4.86 14.45 9.34
N LEU A 70 5.29 13.34 8.76
CA LEU A 70 6.59 12.74 9.06
C LEU A 70 7.76 13.63 8.67
N ARG A 71 7.65 14.37 7.55
CA ARG A 71 8.68 15.33 7.14
C ARG A 71 8.94 16.41 8.18
N GLN A 72 7.93 16.80 8.98
CA GLN A 72 8.11 17.75 10.09
C GLN A 72 8.81 17.14 11.30
N LEU A 73 8.88 15.81 11.36
CA LEU A 73 9.48 15.02 12.42
C LEU A 73 10.84 14.42 12.01
N GLN A 74 11.42 14.87 10.89
CA GLN A 74 12.72 14.41 10.40
C GLN A 74 13.87 14.60 11.39
N ARG A 75 13.73 15.42 12.43
CA ARG A 75 14.74 15.49 13.50
C ARG A 75 14.99 14.18 14.27
N PHE A 76 14.14 13.16 14.09
CA PHE A 76 14.30 11.83 14.67
C PHE A 76 14.85 10.87 13.62
N ASP A 77 15.96 10.19 13.94
CA ASP A 77 16.68 9.32 13.01
C ASP A 77 15.79 8.18 12.49
N GLU A 78 14.89 7.66 13.32
CA GLU A 78 13.94 6.60 12.95
C GLU A 78 12.95 7.06 11.88
N VAL A 79 12.59 8.35 11.89
CA VAL A 79 11.72 8.94 10.86
C VAL A 79 12.49 9.09 9.55
N HIS A 80 13.78 9.45 9.60
CA HIS A 80 14.63 9.46 8.42
C HIS A 80 14.77 8.07 7.80
N ILE A 81 15.17 7.07 8.59
CA ILE A 81 15.29 5.67 8.17
C ILE A 81 13.99 5.18 7.52
N PHE A 82 12.85 5.47 8.15
CA PHE A 82 11.56 5.08 7.61
C PHE A 82 11.24 5.80 6.29
N LEU A 83 11.42 7.12 6.22
CA LEU A 83 11.15 7.90 5.01
C LEU A 83 12.05 7.51 3.83
N ASP A 84 13.29 7.07 4.08
CA ASP A 84 14.19 6.58 3.04
C ASP A 84 13.76 5.21 2.47
N SER A 85 12.89 4.49 3.18
CA SER A 85 12.37 3.17 2.78
C SER A 85 11.00 3.21 2.09
N VAL A 86 10.35 4.38 1.98
CA VAL A 86 9.00 4.50 1.45
C VAL A 86 8.84 5.66 0.46
N ASP A 87 8.03 5.44 -0.56
CA ASP A 87 7.57 6.46 -1.51
C ASP A 87 6.21 7.05 -1.09
N THR A 88 5.76 8.07 -1.81
CA THR A 88 4.43 8.67 -1.62
C THR A 88 3.49 8.30 -2.76
N LEU A 89 2.26 7.95 -2.41
CA LEU A 89 1.16 7.77 -3.35
C LEU A 89 0.23 8.99 -3.37
N PHE A 90 -0.05 9.48 -4.59
CA PHE A 90 -0.85 10.67 -4.88
C PHE A 90 -2.17 10.29 -5.57
N PRO A 91 -3.28 10.98 -5.29
CA PRO A 91 -4.56 10.72 -5.94
C PRO A 91 -4.55 11.21 -7.39
N THR A 92 -5.09 10.41 -8.31
CA THR A 92 -5.34 10.83 -9.70
C THR A 92 -6.74 11.40 -9.89
N ARG A 93 -7.06 11.88 -11.09
CA ARG A 93 -8.40 12.41 -11.44
C ARG A 93 -9.56 11.44 -11.21
N TYR A 94 -9.32 10.14 -11.15
CA TYR A 94 -10.37 9.12 -10.92
C TYR A 94 -10.57 8.75 -9.45
N TYR A 95 -9.66 9.20 -8.57
CA TYR A 95 -9.71 8.96 -7.12
C TYR A 95 -11.08 9.32 -6.53
N VAL A 96 -11.50 10.59 -6.67
CA VAL A 96 -12.75 11.09 -6.06
C VAL A 96 -13.98 10.32 -6.56
N ARG A 97 -14.04 10.05 -7.87
CA ARG A 97 -15.14 9.30 -8.49
C ARG A 97 -15.20 7.89 -7.93
N TRP A 98 -14.05 7.24 -7.77
CA TRP A 98 -13.97 5.88 -7.26
C TRP A 98 -14.27 5.80 -5.76
N THR A 99 -13.73 6.71 -4.94
CA THR A 99 -14.07 6.82 -3.51
C THR A 99 -15.57 6.93 -3.30
N ARG A 100 -16.27 7.76 -4.08
CA ARG A 100 -17.73 7.86 -3.99
C ARG A 100 -18.42 6.53 -4.29
N ARG A 101 -18.03 5.85 -5.37
CA ARG A 101 -18.62 4.57 -5.77
C ARG A 101 -18.38 3.47 -4.75
N LEU A 102 -17.20 3.43 -4.12
CA LEU A 102 -16.91 2.51 -3.03
C LEU A 102 -17.93 2.70 -1.91
N ARG A 103 -18.07 3.94 -1.40
CA ARG A 103 -19.01 4.26 -0.31
C ARG A 103 -20.46 3.88 -0.62
N GLU A 104 -20.93 4.19 -1.82
CA GLU A 104 -22.29 3.86 -2.28
C GLU A 104 -22.56 2.35 -2.34
N SER A 105 -21.51 1.52 -2.48
CA SER A 105 -21.65 0.08 -2.71
C SER A 105 -21.39 -0.79 -1.49
N SER A 106 -20.65 -0.26 -0.52
CA SER A 106 -20.17 -1.03 0.63
C SER A 106 -20.47 -0.40 1.99
N GLY A 107 -20.93 0.86 2.03
CA GLY A 107 -21.12 1.57 3.29
C GLY A 107 -19.82 1.91 4.03
N LEU A 108 -18.65 1.69 3.42
CA LEU A 108 -17.35 2.03 4.00
C LEU A 108 -17.27 3.50 4.38
N SER A 109 -16.48 3.80 5.41
CA SER A 109 -16.24 5.18 5.83
C SER A 109 -15.57 5.98 4.70
N ARG A 110 -15.60 7.30 4.81
CA ARG A 110 -14.94 8.17 3.82
C ARG A 110 -13.43 7.93 3.80
N GLU A 111 -12.82 7.67 4.95
CA GLU A 111 -11.39 7.43 5.08
C GLU A 111 -10.99 6.10 4.44
N ASP A 112 -11.69 5.02 4.78
CA ASP A 112 -11.40 3.67 4.25
C ASP A 112 -11.60 3.59 2.74
N ALA A 113 -12.71 4.16 2.24
CA ALA A 113 -12.96 4.26 0.82
C ALA A 113 -11.92 5.15 0.12
N GLY A 114 -11.37 6.14 0.82
CA GLY A 114 -10.23 6.94 0.33
C GLY A 114 -8.98 6.08 0.18
N MET A 115 -8.58 5.35 1.22
CA MET A 115 -7.41 4.47 1.18
C MET A 115 -7.50 3.41 0.08
N ILE A 116 -8.64 2.72 -0.05
CA ILE A 116 -8.84 1.74 -1.13
C ILE A 116 -8.80 2.42 -2.49
N ALA A 117 -9.40 3.60 -2.64
CA ALA A 117 -9.38 4.31 -3.90
C ALA A 117 -7.99 4.78 -4.29
N LEU A 118 -7.18 5.20 -3.33
CA LEU A 118 -5.79 5.57 -3.54
C LEU A 118 -4.95 4.34 -3.93
N SER A 119 -5.14 3.20 -3.26
CA SER A 119 -4.53 1.94 -3.70
C SER A 119 -5.02 1.45 -5.06
N THR A 120 -6.17 1.91 -5.55
CA THR A 120 -6.69 1.52 -6.88
C THR A 120 -6.19 2.45 -7.99
N PHE A 121 -6.26 3.76 -7.78
CA PHE A 121 -6.05 4.80 -8.79
C PHE A 121 -4.95 5.79 -8.41
N GLY A 122 -4.22 5.56 -7.34
CA GLY A 122 -3.10 6.40 -6.94
C GLY A 122 -1.90 6.21 -7.86
N THR A 123 -0.99 7.16 -7.82
CA THR A 123 0.23 7.17 -8.62
C THR A 123 1.37 7.78 -7.83
N ASP A 124 2.60 7.47 -8.19
CA ASP A 124 3.77 8.17 -7.67
C ASP A 124 3.87 9.58 -8.27
N GLU A 125 4.82 10.38 -7.80
CA GLU A 125 4.96 11.77 -8.27
C GLU A 125 5.20 11.85 -9.79
N THR A 126 5.82 10.83 -10.37
CA THR A 126 6.22 10.81 -11.77
C THR A 126 5.22 10.10 -12.71
N GLU A 127 4.06 9.71 -12.18
CA GLU A 127 2.99 9.01 -12.91
C GLU A 127 3.40 7.66 -13.55
N HIS A 128 4.49 7.04 -13.10
CA HIS A 128 4.99 5.77 -13.65
C HIS A 128 4.22 4.56 -13.12
N ILE A 129 3.64 4.64 -11.93
CA ILE A 129 2.84 3.56 -11.36
C ILE A 129 1.34 3.88 -11.34
N LEU A 130 0.52 2.83 -11.38
CA LEU A 130 -0.92 2.93 -11.14
C LEU A 130 -1.34 1.93 -10.07
N GLY A 131 -1.87 2.47 -8.97
CA GLY A 131 -2.33 1.72 -7.81
C GLY A 131 -1.22 0.94 -7.09
N THR A 132 -1.63 0.20 -6.07
CA THR A 132 -0.81 -0.75 -5.33
C THR A 132 -1.45 -2.14 -5.40
N HIS A 133 -0.67 -3.18 -5.20
CA HIS A 133 -1.18 -4.56 -5.15
C HIS A 133 -1.83 -4.83 -3.80
N TYR A 134 -1.29 -4.24 -2.73
CA TYR A 134 -1.73 -4.43 -1.37
C TYR A 134 -2.00 -3.10 -0.67
N LEU A 135 -2.94 -3.12 0.27
CA LEU A 135 -3.15 -2.11 1.30
C LEU A 135 -2.96 -2.81 2.65
N VAL A 136 -1.91 -2.41 3.38
CA VAL A 136 -1.51 -3.02 4.64
C VAL A 136 -2.15 -2.24 5.78
N THR A 137 -2.97 -2.92 6.59
CA THR A 137 -3.75 -2.31 7.66
C THR A 137 -4.05 -3.30 8.78
N TYR A 138 -4.17 -2.81 10.01
CA TYR A 138 -4.72 -3.56 11.14
C TYR A 138 -6.23 -3.35 11.33
N ASP A 139 -6.88 -2.53 10.51
CA ASP A 139 -8.31 -2.24 10.66
C ASP A 139 -9.16 -3.43 10.16
N GLN A 140 -9.55 -4.28 11.10
CA GLN A 140 -10.37 -5.46 10.79
C GLN A 140 -11.77 -5.10 10.28
N ALA A 141 -12.34 -3.96 10.71
CA ALA A 141 -13.65 -3.53 10.22
C ALA A 141 -13.56 -3.14 8.74
N MET A 142 -12.48 -2.45 8.34
CA MET A 142 -12.18 -2.14 6.95
C MET A 142 -11.94 -3.41 6.13
N ILE A 143 -11.12 -4.34 6.60
CA ILE A 143 -10.85 -5.62 5.91
C ILE A 143 -12.15 -6.38 5.68
N ASN A 144 -12.94 -6.60 6.73
CA ASN A 144 -14.19 -7.36 6.66
C ASN A 144 -15.21 -6.67 5.75
N GLY A 145 -15.38 -5.35 5.91
CA GLY A 145 -16.29 -4.56 5.08
C GLY A 145 -15.91 -4.57 3.60
N TYR A 146 -14.61 -4.51 3.30
CA TYR A 146 -14.11 -4.62 1.94
C TYR A 146 -14.32 -6.02 1.34
N GLN A 147 -13.95 -7.07 2.08
CA GLN A 147 -14.09 -8.46 1.64
C GLN A 147 -15.55 -8.84 1.41
N HIS A 148 -16.45 -8.44 2.30
CA HIS A 148 -17.90 -8.68 2.17
C HIS A 148 -18.47 -8.15 0.85
N HIS A 149 -17.95 -7.01 0.37
CA HIS A 149 -18.42 -6.36 -0.85
C HIS A 149 -17.53 -6.59 -2.07
N HIS A 150 -16.46 -7.40 -1.96
CA HIS A 150 -15.39 -7.50 -2.96
C HIS A 150 -15.91 -7.76 -4.38
N THR A 151 -16.83 -8.72 -4.55
CA THR A 151 -17.44 -9.06 -5.86
C THR A 151 -18.18 -7.87 -6.48
N THR A 152 -18.95 -7.14 -5.67
CA THR A 152 -19.68 -5.94 -6.12
C THR A 152 -18.73 -4.82 -6.50
N LEU A 153 -17.69 -4.60 -5.70
CA LEU A 153 -16.66 -3.60 -5.96
C LEU A 153 -15.90 -3.93 -7.25
N HIS A 154 -15.50 -5.19 -7.45
CA HIS A 154 -14.77 -5.64 -8.64
C HIS A 154 -15.58 -5.42 -9.93
N ARG A 155 -16.88 -5.77 -9.91
CA ARG A 155 -17.79 -5.51 -11.03
C ARG A 155 -17.90 -4.01 -11.35
N ARG A 156 -18.02 -3.16 -10.32
CA ARG A 156 -18.11 -1.70 -10.50
C ARG A 156 -16.80 -1.10 -11.00
N LEU A 157 -15.65 -1.57 -10.52
CA LEU A 157 -14.35 -1.15 -11.03
C LEU A 157 -14.21 -1.54 -12.49
N THR A 158 -14.51 -2.79 -12.85
CA THR A 158 -14.47 -3.28 -14.23
C THR A 158 -15.36 -2.44 -15.17
N ALA A 159 -16.59 -2.14 -14.75
CA ALA A 159 -17.48 -1.29 -15.52
C ALA A 159 -16.94 0.15 -15.67
N MET A 160 -16.23 0.66 -14.65
CA MET A 160 -15.60 1.97 -14.68
C MET A 160 -14.40 2.01 -15.63
N THR A 161 -13.48 1.04 -15.53
CA THR A 161 -12.18 1.05 -16.20
C THR A 161 -12.27 0.76 -17.69
N ARG A 162 -13.28 -0.01 -18.13
CA ARG A 162 -13.54 -0.31 -19.56
C ARG A 162 -13.66 0.92 -20.47
N GLN A 163 -14.00 2.08 -19.92
CA GLN A 163 -14.21 3.32 -20.67
C GLN A 163 -13.05 4.32 -20.50
N LEU A 164 -12.01 3.98 -19.74
CA LEU A 164 -10.91 4.89 -19.44
C LEU A 164 -9.76 4.68 -20.41
N SER A 165 -8.99 5.74 -20.66
CA SER A 165 -7.74 5.63 -21.42
C SER A 165 -6.68 4.88 -20.61
N SER A 166 -5.64 4.41 -21.31
CA SER A 166 -4.39 4.01 -20.66
C SER A 166 -3.84 5.15 -19.76
N PRO A 167 -3.20 4.85 -18.61
CA PRO A 167 -3.06 3.51 -18.01
C PRO A 167 -4.29 3.07 -17.18
N TYR A 168 -5.25 3.96 -16.94
CA TYR A 168 -6.35 3.78 -15.99
C TYR A 168 -7.29 2.59 -16.27
N GLN A 169 -7.36 2.12 -17.51
CA GLN A 169 -8.07 0.89 -17.85
C GLN A 169 -7.50 -0.36 -17.16
N GLN A 170 -6.24 -0.29 -16.70
CA GLN A 170 -5.51 -1.38 -16.05
C GLN A 170 -5.63 -1.33 -14.51
N ALA A 171 -6.35 -0.37 -13.94
CA ALA A 171 -6.51 -0.24 -12.50
C ALA A 171 -7.14 -1.51 -11.89
N THR A 172 -6.56 -2.01 -10.80
CA THR A 172 -7.03 -3.19 -10.08
C THR A 172 -7.38 -2.85 -8.64
N LEU A 173 -8.31 -3.61 -8.08
CA LEU A 173 -8.60 -3.58 -6.66
C LEU A 173 -7.39 -4.10 -5.86
N PRO A 174 -6.99 -3.44 -4.75
CA PRO A 174 -5.92 -3.94 -3.90
C PRO A 174 -6.40 -5.15 -3.07
N ARG A 175 -5.46 -5.97 -2.61
CA ARG A 175 -5.70 -6.90 -1.50
C ARG A 175 -5.50 -6.16 -0.19
N LEU A 176 -6.43 -6.30 0.75
CA LEU A 176 -6.26 -5.78 2.10
C LEU A 176 -5.69 -6.88 2.97
N ILE A 177 -4.64 -6.56 3.73
CA ILE A 177 -3.89 -7.56 4.48
C ILE A 177 -3.30 -6.94 5.75
N THR A 178 -3.16 -7.75 6.79
CA THR A 178 -2.45 -7.38 8.01
C THR A 178 -0.97 -7.80 7.89
N PRO A 179 -0.03 -7.09 8.54
CA PRO A 179 1.39 -7.45 8.51
C PRO A 179 1.72 -8.89 8.92
N ASP A 180 0.96 -9.46 9.85
CA ASP A 180 1.13 -10.82 10.38
C ASP A 180 0.61 -11.92 9.44
N ALA A 181 -0.11 -11.58 8.38
CA ALA A 181 -0.55 -12.55 7.39
C ALA A 181 0.54 -12.92 6.37
N PHE A 182 1.69 -12.23 6.38
CA PHE A 182 2.82 -12.58 5.53
C PHE A 182 3.75 -13.57 6.24
N ASP A 183 4.14 -14.63 5.53
CA ASP A 183 5.25 -15.49 5.90
C ASP A 183 6.31 -15.49 4.78
N GLU A 184 7.50 -16.04 5.07
CA GLU A 184 8.61 -16.11 4.11
C GLU A 184 8.31 -17.00 2.88
N SER A 185 7.18 -17.72 2.89
CA SER A 185 6.71 -18.58 1.80
C SER A 185 5.54 -17.99 1.01
N ASP A 186 5.04 -16.80 1.38
CA ASP A 186 3.90 -16.17 0.73
C ASP A 186 4.30 -15.72 -0.69
N PRO A 187 3.63 -16.19 -1.76
CA PRO A 187 3.87 -15.73 -3.13
C PRO A 187 3.53 -14.25 -3.34
N ALA A 188 2.99 -13.57 -2.33
CA ALA A 188 2.91 -12.13 -2.26
C ALA A 188 4.28 -11.44 -2.17
N PHE A 189 5.38 -12.17 -1.95
CA PHE A 189 6.76 -11.70 -1.87
C PHE A 189 7.71 -12.43 -2.84
#